data_AF-A0A6C0I6H1-F1
#
_entry.id   AF-A0A6C0I6H1-F1
#
_cell.length_a   1.000
_cell.length_b   1.000
_cell.length_c   1.000
_cell.angle_alpha   90.00
_cell.angle_beta   90.00
_cell.angle_gamma   90.00
#
_symmetry.space_group_name_H-M   'P 1'
#
loop_
_entity.id
_entity.type
_entity.pdbx_description
1 polymer ?
#
loop_
_entity_poly.entity_id
_entity_poly.type
_entity_poly.pdbx_seq_one_letter_code
_entity_poly.pdbx_strand_id
1 'polypeptide(L)'
;MPQPLTIVLVDKTGELKDLTVKDYKEDELFKKCGFKKVDGFSKQAEWPVKLNGQKYSIMMFGKDDGKANMENKYDFPPPADNKLLFGCCVLVGQLRDDNGKKSLINLTTDLWTKLYEKLFGGFDDLTATNDDDDDEEDELDAVPKSKKTKSTGYLKDGFVVDDDNEDSNEDNEDYNSSDASDEDSDINKGCDNNDAVDDAMLLEDIGSELSEDSYDYHE
;
A
#
# COMPACT_ATOMS: atom_id res chain seq x y z
N MET A 1 -13.42 -19.12 27.76
CA MET A 1 -13.56 -17.68 27.46
C MET A 1 -13.03 -17.48 26.05
N PRO A 2 -13.67 -16.66 25.20
CA PRO A 2 -13.11 -16.34 23.90
C PRO A 2 -11.75 -15.68 24.10
N GLN A 3 -10.74 -16.13 23.35
CA GLN A 3 -9.41 -15.53 23.39
C GLN A 3 -9.49 -14.17 22.68
N PRO A 4 -8.86 -13.12 23.25
CA PRO A 4 -8.80 -11.83 22.58
C PRO A 4 -8.02 -11.96 21.26
N LEU A 5 -8.56 -11.36 20.20
CA LEU A 5 -7.98 -11.34 18.87
C LEU A 5 -7.53 -9.92 18.54
N THR A 6 -6.26 -9.75 18.19
CA THR A 6 -5.76 -8.48 17.63
C THR A 6 -5.99 -8.44 16.13
N ILE A 7 -6.60 -7.36 15.65
CA ILE A 7 -6.81 -7.03 14.24
C ILE A 7 -6.20 -5.66 13.96
N VAL A 8 -5.90 -5.38 12.68
CA VAL A 8 -5.37 -4.07 12.27
C VAL A 8 -6.48 -3.27 11.60
N LEU A 9 -6.70 -2.05 12.08
CA LEU A 9 -7.52 -1.04 11.42
C LEU A 9 -6.64 -0.21 10.50
N VAL A 10 -7.13 0.04 9.29
CA VAL A 10 -6.51 0.95 8.33
C VAL A 10 -7.41 2.15 8.20
N ASP A 11 -7.01 3.28 8.77
CA ASP A 11 -7.77 4.53 8.69
C ASP A 11 -7.75 5.09 7.26
N LYS A 12 -8.72 5.95 6.93
CA LYS A 12 -8.80 6.58 5.60
C LYS A 12 -7.57 7.43 5.26
N THR A 13 -6.86 7.90 6.29
CA THR A 13 -5.61 8.66 6.16
C THR A 13 -4.43 7.79 5.73
N GLY A 14 -4.55 6.46 5.83
CA GLY A 14 -3.45 5.51 5.66
C GLY A 14 -2.80 5.06 6.96
N GLU A 15 -3.26 5.54 8.12
CA GLU A 15 -2.70 5.12 9.41
C GLU A 15 -3.15 3.71 9.81
N LEU A 16 -2.21 2.90 10.28
CA LEU A 16 -2.46 1.57 10.85
C LEU A 16 -2.64 1.64 12.37
N LYS A 17 -3.68 1.00 12.89
CA LYS A 17 -3.98 0.96 14.33
C LYS A 17 -4.32 -0.46 14.78
N ASP A 18 -3.64 -0.94 15.82
CA ASP A 18 -3.95 -2.22 16.44
C ASP A 18 -5.24 -2.13 17.27
N LEU A 19 -6.13 -3.11 17.11
CA LEU A 19 -7.35 -3.24 17.89
C LEU A 19 -7.51 -4.65 18.44
N THR A 20 -7.61 -4.76 19.77
CA THR A 20 -7.88 -6.03 20.44
C THR A 20 -9.39 -6.25 20.64
N VAL A 21 -9.93 -7.30 20.04
CA VAL A 21 -11.35 -7.68 20.08
C VAL A 21 -11.53 -8.95 20.91
N LYS A 22 -12.29 -8.87 22.01
CA LYS A 22 -12.54 -10.01 22.92
C LYS A 22 -13.53 -11.04 22.39
N ASP A 23 -14.50 -10.61 21.59
CA ASP A 23 -15.54 -11.45 20.99
C ASP A 23 -15.57 -11.14 19.49
N TYR A 24 -14.73 -11.84 18.73
CA TYR A 24 -14.61 -11.64 17.29
C TYR A 24 -15.85 -12.16 16.57
N LYS A 25 -16.50 -11.27 15.83
CA LYS A 25 -17.59 -11.58 14.91
C LYS A 25 -17.37 -10.81 13.63
N GLU A 26 -17.30 -11.52 12.51
CA GLU A 26 -17.10 -10.92 11.20
C GLU A 26 -18.19 -9.88 10.89
N ASP A 27 -19.45 -10.21 11.21
CA ASP A 27 -20.61 -9.32 11.07
C ASP A 27 -20.53 -8.04 11.91
N GLU A 28 -19.63 -7.94 12.88
CA GLU A 28 -19.48 -6.74 13.73
C GLU A 28 -18.24 -5.91 13.39
N LEU A 29 -17.44 -6.34 12.41
CA LEU A 29 -16.23 -5.63 12.00
C LEU A 29 -16.54 -4.22 11.48
N PHE A 30 -17.66 -4.04 10.77
CA PHE A 30 -18.08 -2.72 10.29
C PHE A 30 -18.23 -1.70 11.43
N LYS A 31 -18.69 -2.14 12.62
CA LYS A 31 -18.82 -1.27 13.81
C LYS A 31 -17.45 -0.86 14.34
N LYS A 32 -16.44 -1.73 14.23
CA LYS A 32 -15.05 -1.44 14.63
C LYS A 32 -14.40 -0.42 13.72
N CYS A 33 -14.79 -0.40 12.45
CA CYS A 33 -14.42 0.63 11.47
C CYS A 33 -15.24 1.94 11.60
N GLY A 34 -16.13 2.06 12.60
CA GLY A 34 -16.92 3.27 12.84
C GLY A 34 -18.17 3.42 11.96
N PHE A 35 -18.55 2.38 11.21
CA PHE A 35 -19.74 2.44 10.36
C PHE A 35 -21.03 2.16 11.17
N LYS A 36 -22.10 2.90 10.83
CA LYS A 36 -23.44 2.72 11.44
C LYS A 36 -24.24 1.57 10.83
N LYS A 37 -23.94 1.22 9.58
CA LYS A 37 -24.60 0.18 8.79
C LYS A 37 -23.54 -0.70 8.15
N VAL A 38 -23.90 -1.96 7.90
CA VAL A 38 -23.05 -2.94 7.19
C VAL A 38 -23.07 -2.75 5.67
N ASP A 39 -23.96 -1.88 5.16
CA ASP A 39 -24.16 -1.65 3.73
C ASP A 39 -22.85 -1.27 3.03
N GLY A 40 -22.49 -2.00 1.98
CA GLY A 40 -21.24 -1.86 1.23
C GLY A 40 -19.99 -2.41 1.93
N PHE A 41 -20.07 -2.84 3.21
CA PHE A 41 -18.92 -3.39 3.94
C PHE A 41 -18.83 -4.90 3.73
N SER A 42 -17.80 -5.35 3.00
CA SER A 42 -17.62 -6.77 2.68
C SER A 42 -16.13 -7.14 2.58
N LYS A 43 -15.84 -8.42 2.36
CA LYS A 43 -14.47 -8.90 2.13
C LYS A 43 -14.02 -8.44 0.74
N GLN A 44 -13.02 -7.58 0.71
CA GLN A 44 -12.49 -6.98 -0.51
C GLN A 44 -11.28 -7.74 -1.04
N ALA A 45 -10.40 -8.24 -0.17
CA ALA A 45 -9.22 -8.99 -0.60
C ALA A 45 -8.83 -10.09 0.38
N GLU A 46 -8.07 -11.05 -0.13
CA GLU A 46 -7.48 -12.12 0.64
C GLU A 46 -6.08 -12.41 0.10
N TRP A 47 -5.05 -12.28 0.94
CA TRP A 47 -3.67 -12.49 0.58
C TRP A 47 -3.13 -13.77 1.22
N PRO A 48 -2.89 -14.83 0.43
CA PRO A 48 -2.09 -15.96 0.89
C PRO A 48 -0.61 -15.56 0.85
N VAL A 49 0.09 -15.69 1.98
CA VAL A 49 1.51 -15.31 2.08
C VAL A 49 2.24 -16.27 3.01
N LYS A 50 3.43 -16.71 2.62
CA LYS A 50 4.28 -17.59 3.43
C LYS A 50 5.38 -16.73 4.06
N LEU A 51 5.49 -16.75 5.39
CA LEU A 51 6.53 -16.03 6.13
C LEU A 51 7.13 -16.98 7.16
N ASN A 52 8.46 -17.14 7.16
CA ASN A 52 9.20 -18.01 8.09
C ASN A 52 8.67 -19.46 8.13
N GLY A 53 8.38 -20.04 6.95
CA GLY A 53 7.84 -21.41 6.83
C GLY A 53 6.34 -21.55 7.15
N GLN A 54 5.71 -20.51 7.70
CA GLN A 54 4.32 -20.53 8.09
C GLN A 54 3.42 -19.91 7.00
N LYS A 55 2.30 -20.57 6.69
CA LYS A 55 1.31 -20.09 5.72
C LYS A 55 0.30 -19.19 6.41
N TYR A 56 0.33 -17.91 6.09
CA TYR A 56 -0.65 -16.91 6.53
C TYR A 56 -1.67 -16.63 5.43
N SER A 57 -2.84 -16.18 5.84
CA SER A 57 -3.92 -15.70 4.98
C SER A 57 -4.49 -14.44 5.62
N ILE A 58 -4.26 -13.29 4.99
CA ILE A 58 -4.76 -12.00 5.49
C ILE A 58 -6.01 -11.62 4.73
N MET A 59 -7.12 -11.45 5.43
CA MET A 59 -8.39 -11.01 4.85
C MET A 59 -8.57 -9.53 5.11
N MET A 60 -8.94 -8.78 4.08
CA MET A 60 -9.28 -7.37 4.18
C MET A 60 -10.76 -7.16 3.95
N PHE A 61 -11.38 -6.47 4.90
CA PHE A 61 -12.76 -6.03 4.80
C PHE A 61 -12.78 -4.51 4.71
N GLY A 62 -13.64 -4.00 3.84
CA GLY A 62 -13.71 -2.59 3.57
C GLY A 62 -14.96 -2.25 2.79
N LYS A 63 -15.21 -0.95 2.70
CA LYS A 63 -16.33 -0.41 1.95
C LYS A 63 -15.88 -0.01 0.54
N ASP A 64 -16.58 -0.47 -0.48
CA ASP A 64 -16.32 -0.14 -1.89
C ASP A 64 -17.18 1.03 -2.42
N ASP A 65 -18.10 1.53 -1.59
CA ASP A 65 -18.85 2.76 -1.84
C ASP A 65 -18.61 3.81 -0.74
N GLY A 66 -18.63 5.09 -1.12
CA GLY A 66 -18.54 6.16 -0.14
C GLY A 66 -18.75 7.54 -0.73
N LYS A 67 -18.63 8.54 0.13
CA LYS A 67 -18.68 9.96 -0.26
C LYS A 67 -17.29 10.39 -0.76
N ALA A 68 -17.25 11.36 -1.66
CA ALA A 68 -16.02 12.01 -2.06
C ALA A 68 -15.24 12.54 -0.83
N ASN A 69 -13.91 12.47 -0.87
CA ASN A 69 -12.98 12.81 0.21
C ASN A 69 -13.02 11.86 1.42
N MET A 70 -13.65 10.70 1.28
CA MET A 70 -13.61 9.61 2.26
C MET A 70 -12.88 8.39 1.71
N GLU A 71 -12.21 8.50 0.57
CA GLU A 71 -11.37 7.45 0.01
C GLU A 71 -10.26 7.09 1.01
N ASN A 72 -10.01 5.80 1.15
CA ASN A 72 -8.89 5.30 1.92
C ASN A 72 -7.60 5.48 1.09
N LYS A 73 -6.62 6.17 1.68
CA LYS A 73 -5.35 6.51 1.02
C LYS A 73 -4.25 5.47 1.23
N TYR A 74 -4.54 4.39 1.95
CA TYR A 74 -3.58 3.32 2.14
C TYR A 74 -3.35 2.56 0.83
N ASP A 75 -2.09 2.36 0.47
CA ASP A 75 -1.69 1.57 -0.68
C ASP A 75 -1.75 0.09 -0.31
N PHE A 76 -2.75 -0.64 -0.77
CA PHE A 76 -2.91 -2.06 -0.44
C PHE A 76 -2.16 -2.92 -1.45
N PRO A 77 -1.62 -4.10 -1.03
CA PRO A 77 -0.99 -4.99 -1.98
C PRO A 77 -1.98 -5.55 -3.01
N PRO A 78 -1.51 -5.93 -4.21
CA PRO A 78 -2.33 -6.64 -5.19
C PRO A 78 -3.03 -7.85 -4.53
N PRO A 79 -4.34 -8.09 -4.74
CA PRO A 79 -5.19 -7.53 -5.80
C PRO A 79 -6.06 -6.33 -5.37
N ALA A 80 -5.76 -5.68 -4.24
CA ALA A 80 -6.54 -4.53 -3.74
C ALA A 80 -5.94 -3.17 -4.11
N ASP A 81 -4.75 -3.15 -4.70
CA ASP A 81 -4.00 -1.97 -5.18
C ASP A 81 -4.84 -1.06 -6.08
N ASN A 82 -5.64 -1.64 -6.97
CA ASN A 82 -6.49 -0.90 -7.91
C ASN A 82 -7.91 -0.64 -7.37
N LYS A 83 -8.23 -1.05 -6.13
CA LYS A 83 -9.58 -0.92 -5.57
C LYS A 83 -9.73 0.42 -4.86
N LEU A 84 -10.74 1.18 -5.27
CA LEU A 84 -11.14 2.38 -4.55
C LEU A 84 -11.98 2.01 -3.33
N LEU A 85 -11.38 2.11 -2.15
CA LEU A 85 -12.04 1.81 -0.87
C LEU A 85 -12.35 3.11 -0.13
N PHE A 86 -13.36 3.09 0.73
CA PHE A 86 -13.81 4.27 1.47
C PHE A 86 -13.84 4.02 2.98
N GLY A 87 -13.41 5.04 3.73
CA GLY A 87 -13.39 5.03 5.19
C GLY A 87 -12.32 4.10 5.74
N CYS A 88 -12.62 3.51 6.90
CA CYS A 88 -11.71 2.59 7.57
C CYS A 88 -11.87 1.17 7.02
N CYS A 89 -10.75 0.51 6.73
CA CYS A 89 -10.69 -0.91 6.40
C CYS A 89 -10.19 -1.71 7.60
N VAL A 90 -10.45 -3.02 7.58
CA VAL A 90 -10.04 -3.96 8.63
C VAL A 90 -9.21 -5.08 8.01
N LEU A 91 -8.14 -5.46 8.69
CA LEU A 91 -7.30 -6.60 8.33
C LEU A 91 -7.40 -7.65 9.42
N VAL A 92 -7.69 -8.89 9.01
CA VAL A 92 -7.81 -10.05 9.90
C VAL A 92 -6.82 -11.11 9.46
N GLY A 93 -5.95 -11.54 10.39
CA GLY A 93 -4.97 -12.58 10.15
C GLY A 93 -5.52 -13.98 10.39
N GLN A 94 -5.19 -14.91 9.50
CA GLN A 94 -5.42 -16.33 9.65
C GLN A 94 -4.14 -17.13 9.37
N LEU A 95 -3.99 -18.24 10.07
CA LEU A 95 -3.00 -19.27 9.80
C LEU A 95 -3.64 -20.39 9.00
N ARG A 96 -2.93 -20.90 8.00
CA ARG A 96 -3.32 -22.10 7.28
C ARG A 96 -2.40 -23.25 7.69
N ASP A 97 -2.99 -24.28 8.27
CA ASP A 97 -2.27 -25.53 8.58
C ASP A 97 -2.07 -26.35 7.30
N ASP A 98 -1.17 -27.34 7.35
CA ASP A 98 -0.92 -28.24 6.21
C ASP A 98 -2.14 -29.08 5.81
N ASN A 99 -3.07 -29.29 6.75
CA ASN A 99 -4.37 -29.91 6.49
C ASN A 99 -5.37 -28.96 5.82
N GLY A 100 -4.97 -27.72 5.49
CA GLY A 100 -5.81 -26.69 4.88
C GLY A 100 -6.78 -26.00 5.83
N LYS A 101 -6.74 -26.31 7.13
CA LYS A 101 -7.57 -25.66 8.16
C LYS A 101 -7.10 -24.22 8.36
N LYS A 102 -8.06 -23.29 8.43
CA LYS A 102 -7.80 -21.88 8.75
C LYS A 102 -8.10 -21.60 10.22
N SER A 103 -7.18 -20.95 10.92
CA SER A 103 -7.32 -20.56 12.33
C SER A 103 -7.00 -19.07 12.47
N LEU A 104 -7.83 -18.31 13.19
CA LEU A 104 -7.59 -16.89 13.42
C LEU A 104 -6.31 -16.68 14.27
N ILE A 105 -5.55 -15.63 13.95
CA ILE A 105 -4.35 -15.23 14.68
C ILE A 105 -4.37 -13.75 15.04
N ASN A 106 -3.57 -13.39 16.04
CA ASN A 106 -3.33 -11.98 16.36
C ASN A 106 -2.49 -11.35 15.25
N LEU A 107 -3.10 -10.44 14.50
CA LEU A 107 -2.43 -9.61 13.51
C LEU A 107 -2.13 -8.27 14.15
N THR A 108 -0.85 -8.00 14.41
CA THR A 108 -0.36 -6.67 14.82
C THR A 108 0.14 -5.90 13.60
N THR A 109 0.25 -4.58 13.71
CA THR A 109 0.88 -3.74 12.68
C THR A 109 2.27 -4.24 12.31
N ASP A 110 3.11 -4.60 13.28
CA ASP A 110 4.46 -5.11 13.03
C ASP A 110 4.47 -6.39 12.17
N LEU A 111 3.51 -7.30 12.41
CA LEU A 111 3.38 -8.51 11.61
C LEU A 111 2.86 -8.16 10.21
N TRP A 112 1.86 -7.28 10.13
CA TRP A 112 1.32 -6.83 8.85
C TRP A 112 2.40 -6.17 7.99
N THR A 113 3.27 -5.30 8.53
CA THR A 113 4.36 -4.66 7.78
C THR A 113 5.30 -5.69 7.13
N LYS A 114 5.67 -6.75 7.85
CA LYS A 114 6.53 -7.82 7.29
C LYS A 114 5.83 -8.59 6.17
N LEU A 115 4.52 -8.85 6.33
CA LEU A 115 3.72 -9.52 5.32
C LEU A 115 3.51 -8.61 4.10
N TYR A 116 3.27 -7.32 4.34
CA TYR A 116 3.10 -6.28 3.35
C TYR A 116 4.33 -6.18 2.45
N GLU A 117 5.53 -6.09 3.05
CA GLU A 117 6.78 -6.08 2.29
C GLU A 117 6.90 -7.30 1.39
N LYS A 118 6.64 -8.51 1.91
CA LYS A 118 6.64 -9.74 1.10
C LYS A 118 5.59 -9.73 -0.02
N LEU A 119 4.40 -9.17 0.22
CA LEU A 119 3.35 -9.08 -0.80
C LEU A 119 3.67 -8.10 -1.92
N PHE A 120 4.48 -7.07 -1.66
CA PHE A 120 4.96 -6.12 -2.67
C PHE A 120 6.24 -6.60 -3.38
N GLY A 121 6.64 -7.86 -3.21
CA GLY A 121 7.87 -8.39 -3.79
C GLY A 121 9.12 -7.95 -3.03
N GLY A 122 8.98 -7.74 -1.72
CA GLY A 122 10.03 -7.23 -0.83
C GLY A 122 11.35 -7.97 -0.99
N PHE A 123 12.45 -7.27 -0.64
CA PHE A 123 13.79 -7.81 -0.64
C PHE A 123 13.80 -9.20 -0.01
N ASP A 124 14.05 -10.23 -0.83
CA ASP A 124 14.43 -11.51 -0.27
C ASP A 124 15.72 -11.30 0.50
N ASP A 125 15.68 -11.71 1.76
CA ASP A 125 16.87 -11.80 2.58
C ASP A 125 17.75 -12.82 1.86
N LEU A 126 18.76 -12.35 1.12
CA LEU A 126 19.67 -13.13 0.26
C LEU A 126 20.26 -14.36 0.97
N THR A 127 20.20 -14.39 2.29
CA THR A 127 20.67 -15.49 3.13
C THR A 127 19.69 -16.66 3.25
N ALA A 128 18.41 -16.46 2.94
CA ALA A 128 17.36 -17.48 3.04
C ALA A 128 16.95 -18.10 1.69
N THR A 129 17.33 -17.48 0.57
CA THR A 129 16.94 -17.89 -0.80
C THR A 129 17.96 -18.79 -1.51
N ASN A 130 19.10 -19.09 -0.89
CA ASN A 130 20.15 -19.88 -1.51
C ASN A 130 19.75 -21.34 -1.83
N ASP A 131 18.63 -21.84 -1.29
CA ASP A 131 18.14 -23.21 -1.54
C ASP A 131 16.95 -23.29 -2.53
N ASP A 132 16.32 -22.17 -2.93
CA ASP A 132 15.13 -22.17 -3.82
C ASP A 132 15.45 -21.65 -5.25
N ASP A 133 16.62 -21.01 -5.48
CA ASP A 133 17.05 -20.50 -6.80
C ASP A 133 17.64 -21.58 -7.73
N ASP A 134 18.08 -22.72 -7.21
CA ASP A 134 18.74 -23.78 -8.01
C ASP A 134 17.74 -24.62 -8.85
N ASP A 135 16.43 -24.51 -8.60
CA ASP A 135 15.35 -25.22 -9.30
C ASP A 135 14.57 -24.34 -10.31
N GLU A 136 14.95 -23.06 -10.49
CA GLU A 136 14.39 -22.22 -11.56
C GLU A 136 15.07 -22.53 -12.92
N GLU A 137 14.27 -22.98 -13.91
CA GLU A 137 14.77 -23.23 -15.26
C GLU A 137 15.20 -21.90 -15.93
N ASP A 138 16.47 -21.81 -16.34
CA ASP A 138 16.98 -20.67 -17.10
C ASP A 138 16.12 -20.43 -18.37
N GLU A 139 15.43 -19.30 -18.44
CA GLU A 139 14.59 -18.94 -19.59
C GLU A 139 15.39 -18.92 -20.91
N LEU A 140 16.71 -18.71 -20.83
CA LEU A 140 17.60 -18.80 -21.99
C LEU A 140 17.87 -20.25 -22.39
N ASP A 141 17.76 -21.26 -21.54
CA ASP A 141 18.02 -22.66 -21.93
C ASP A 141 17.05 -23.19 -22.99
N ALA A 142 15.82 -22.66 -23.02
CA ALA A 142 14.86 -22.92 -24.09
C ALA A 142 15.20 -22.20 -25.41
N VAL A 143 16.12 -21.23 -25.40
CA VAL A 143 16.50 -20.45 -26.58
C VAL A 143 17.57 -21.20 -27.41
N PRO A 144 17.32 -21.43 -28.72
CA PRO A 144 18.30 -22.05 -29.60
C PRO A 144 19.63 -21.28 -29.64
N LYS A 145 20.76 -22.01 -29.63
CA LYS A 145 22.12 -21.44 -29.69
C LYS A 145 22.35 -20.46 -30.85
N SER A 146 21.59 -20.58 -31.94
CA SER A 146 21.64 -19.64 -33.08
C SER A 146 21.17 -18.23 -32.73
N LYS A 147 20.27 -18.11 -31.75
CA LYS A 147 19.74 -16.84 -31.23
C LYS A 147 20.54 -16.31 -30.04
N LYS A 148 21.55 -17.06 -29.57
CA LYS A 148 22.47 -16.62 -28.52
C LYS A 148 23.78 -16.11 -29.12
N THR A 149 24.45 -15.21 -28.41
CA THR A 149 25.82 -14.77 -28.71
C THR A 149 26.77 -15.93 -28.46
N LYS A 150 27.82 -16.04 -29.29
CA LYS A 150 28.76 -17.17 -29.21
C LYS A 150 29.63 -17.11 -27.94
N SER A 151 29.95 -15.91 -27.47
CA SER A 151 30.90 -15.68 -26.39
C SER A 151 30.26 -15.56 -25.01
N THR A 152 29.03 -15.03 -24.94
CA THR A 152 28.40 -14.66 -23.67
C THR A 152 27.07 -15.35 -23.39
N GLY A 153 26.49 -16.06 -24.37
CA GLY A 153 25.22 -16.78 -24.20
C GLY A 153 23.98 -15.88 -24.17
N TYR A 154 24.14 -14.56 -24.27
CA TYR A 154 23.05 -13.58 -24.31
C TYR A 154 22.21 -13.70 -25.59
N LEU A 155 20.94 -13.30 -25.52
CA LEU A 155 20.05 -13.26 -26.68
C LEU A 155 20.46 -12.15 -27.66
N LYS A 156 20.49 -12.45 -28.96
CA LYS A 156 20.75 -11.48 -30.04
C LYS A 156 19.52 -10.63 -30.34
N ASP A 157 19.11 -9.79 -29.39
CA ASP A 157 17.89 -8.97 -29.47
C ASP A 157 18.18 -7.49 -29.83
N GLY A 158 19.21 -7.24 -30.63
CA GLY A 158 19.58 -5.87 -31.06
C GLY A 158 20.22 -4.98 -29.99
N PHE A 159 20.24 -5.41 -28.72
CA PHE A 159 20.98 -4.75 -27.63
C PHE A 159 22.43 -5.25 -27.48
N VAL A 160 22.76 -6.42 -28.03
CA VAL A 160 24.13 -6.95 -28.00
C VAL A 160 24.92 -6.33 -29.14
N VAL A 161 25.93 -5.53 -28.78
CA VAL A 161 26.96 -5.07 -29.70
C VAL A 161 27.91 -6.23 -29.97
N ASP A 162 27.86 -6.82 -31.17
CA ASP A 162 28.87 -7.79 -31.60
C ASP A 162 30.16 -7.02 -31.92
N ASP A 163 31.24 -7.30 -31.18
CA ASP A 163 32.60 -6.73 -31.39
C ASP A 163 33.22 -7.10 -32.76
N ASP A 164 32.57 -8.00 -33.52
CA ASP A 164 33.04 -8.48 -34.82
C ASP A 164 32.57 -7.61 -36.01
N ASN A 165 31.99 -6.43 -35.77
CA ASN A 165 31.68 -5.47 -36.84
C ASN A 165 32.88 -4.52 -37.09
N GLU A 166 33.87 -5.02 -37.84
CA GLU A 166 34.68 -4.17 -38.70
C GLU A 166 33.80 -3.67 -39.87
N ASP A 167 32.87 -2.74 -39.61
CA ASP A 167 32.36 -1.90 -40.67
C ASP A 167 32.20 -0.46 -40.19
N SER A 168 33.13 0.35 -40.68
CA SER A 168 33.24 1.78 -40.47
C SER A 168 31.95 2.48 -40.90
N ASN A 169 31.24 3.11 -39.98
CA ASN A 169 30.53 4.36 -40.29
C ASN A 169 30.57 5.26 -39.07
N GLU A 170 31.42 6.27 -39.19
CA GLU A 170 31.37 7.51 -38.43
C GLU A 170 29.96 8.12 -38.58
N ASP A 171 29.23 8.26 -37.49
CA ASP A 171 28.33 9.40 -37.36
C ASP A 171 28.46 9.95 -35.93
N ASN A 172 29.08 11.12 -35.91
CA ASN A 172 29.46 11.88 -34.74
C ASN A 172 28.33 12.86 -34.44
N GLU A 173 27.32 12.41 -33.68
CA GLU A 173 26.23 13.27 -33.22
C GLU A 173 26.69 14.03 -31.97
N ASP A 174 27.20 15.23 -32.24
CA ASP A 174 27.68 16.26 -31.33
C ASP A 174 26.55 16.73 -30.39
N TYR A 175 26.51 16.19 -29.17
CA TYR A 175 25.62 16.67 -28.11
C TYR A 175 26.12 18.01 -27.58
N ASN A 176 25.64 19.08 -28.23
CA ASN A 176 25.82 20.46 -27.82
C ASN A 176 25.09 20.71 -26.48
N SER A 177 25.84 20.62 -25.38
CA SER A 177 25.41 21.06 -24.05
C SER A 177 25.43 22.58 -23.98
N SER A 178 24.35 23.23 -24.41
CA SER A 178 24.15 24.67 -24.20
C SER A 178 23.68 24.93 -22.77
N ASP A 179 24.66 25.25 -21.94
CA ASP A 179 24.55 25.99 -20.68
C ASP A 179 23.88 27.34 -20.92
N ALA A 180 22.77 27.61 -20.22
CA ALA A 180 22.13 28.91 -20.17
C ALA A 180 21.73 29.20 -18.72
N SER A 181 22.64 29.86 -18.05
CA SER A 181 22.48 30.56 -16.79
C SER A 181 21.39 31.64 -16.89
N ASP A 182 20.52 31.72 -15.89
CA ASP A 182 19.85 32.98 -15.52
C ASP A 182 19.72 33.03 -13.98
N GLU A 183 20.66 33.76 -13.38
CA GLU A 183 20.48 34.57 -12.16
C GLU A 183 19.36 35.61 -12.47
N ASP A 184 18.54 36.20 -11.60
CA ASP A 184 18.47 36.37 -10.16
C ASP A 184 17.09 37.00 -9.87
N SER A 185 16.51 36.78 -8.69
CA SER A 185 15.88 37.87 -7.92
C SER A 185 15.43 37.36 -6.56
N ASP A 186 16.34 37.56 -5.60
CA ASP A 186 16.04 37.91 -4.22
C ASP A 186 14.74 38.73 -4.06
N ILE A 187 13.89 38.37 -3.09
CA ILE A 187 13.57 39.26 -1.96
C ILE A 187 13.24 38.43 -0.72
N ASN A 188 13.97 38.79 0.31
CA ASN A 188 14.12 38.25 1.65
C ASN A 188 13.11 38.89 2.62
N LYS A 189 12.55 38.09 3.54
CA LYS A 189 12.11 38.43 4.92
C LYS A 189 11.48 37.15 5.51
N GLY A 190 12.11 36.40 6.43
CA GLY A 190 12.58 36.82 7.75
C GLY A 190 11.38 37.14 8.64
N CYS A 191 11.06 36.43 9.73
CA CYS A 191 11.91 35.73 10.69
C CYS A 191 11.16 34.64 11.46
N ASP A 192 11.96 33.64 11.82
CA ASP A 192 11.81 32.65 12.89
C ASP A 192 11.55 33.29 14.26
N ASN A 193 10.81 32.60 15.14
CA ASN A 193 11.05 32.52 16.59
C ASN A 193 10.01 31.60 17.27
N ASN A 194 10.49 30.40 17.62
CA ASN A 194 10.51 29.82 18.96
C ASN A 194 9.24 29.77 19.82
N ASP A 195 8.97 28.53 20.25
CA ASP A 195 8.75 28.09 21.63
C ASP A 195 7.32 27.80 22.14
N ALA A 196 7.25 26.64 22.79
CA ALA A 196 6.50 26.31 24.00
C ALA A 196 4.95 26.21 23.98
N VAL A 197 4.49 24.95 24.09
CA VAL A 197 3.48 24.38 25.01
C VAL A 197 2.21 25.16 25.41
N ASP A 198 1.10 24.42 25.28
CA ASP A 198 -0.12 24.43 26.11
C ASP A 198 -0.96 25.72 26.14
N ASP A 199 -2.05 25.75 25.35
CA ASP A 199 -3.30 26.28 25.91
C ASP A 199 -4.54 25.71 25.22
N ALA A 200 -5.46 25.24 26.06
CA ALA A 200 -6.74 24.68 25.68
C ALA A 200 -7.71 25.79 25.30
N MET A 201 -8.15 25.83 24.03
CA MET A 201 -9.30 26.66 23.65
C MET A 201 -10.53 25.79 23.38
N LEU A 202 -11.31 25.65 24.45
CA LEU A 202 -12.75 25.40 24.46
C LEU A 202 -13.44 26.32 23.44
N LEU A 203 -13.92 25.76 22.32
CA LEU A 203 -14.92 26.43 21.50
C LEU A 203 -16.29 25.90 21.91
N GLU A 204 -16.91 26.68 22.78
CA GLU A 204 -18.29 26.56 23.22
C GLU A 204 -19.27 26.69 22.04
N ASP A 205 -20.30 25.87 22.18
CA ASP A 205 -21.56 25.79 21.47
C ASP A 205 -22.22 27.18 21.30
N ILE A 206 -22.14 27.78 20.10
CA ILE A 206 -23.04 28.87 19.70
C ILE A 206 -24.04 28.28 18.71
N GLY A 207 -25.14 27.79 19.27
CA GLY A 207 -26.35 27.41 18.56
C GLY A 207 -26.91 28.58 17.77
N SER A 208 -27.08 28.38 16.47
CA SER A 208 -27.76 29.29 15.56
C SER A 208 -29.27 29.19 15.80
N GLU A 209 -29.80 30.04 16.68
CA GLU A 209 -31.23 30.27 16.85
C GLU A 209 -31.69 31.37 15.87
N LEU A 210 -31.99 30.98 14.63
CA LEU A 210 -32.69 31.83 13.67
C LEU A 210 -34.20 31.74 13.96
N SER A 211 -34.73 32.71 14.71
CA SER A 211 -36.18 32.90 14.86
C SER A 211 -36.74 33.60 13.62
N GLU A 212 -37.65 32.94 12.91
CA GLU A 212 -38.45 33.51 11.82
C GLU A 212 -39.51 34.46 12.40
N ASP A 213 -39.34 35.77 12.19
CA ASP A 213 -40.43 36.73 12.39
C ASP A 213 -41.37 36.69 11.19
N SER A 214 -42.62 36.27 11.44
CA SER A 214 -43.73 36.34 10.50
C SER A 214 -44.23 37.78 10.40
N TYR A 215 -44.05 38.41 9.23
CA TYR A 215 -44.63 39.73 8.94
C TYR A 215 -46.13 39.61 8.63
N ASP A 216 -46.97 40.06 9.57
CA ASP A 216 -48.39 40.33 9.29
C ASP A 216 -48.52 41.62 8.46
N TYR A 217 -48.93 41.46 7.21
CA TYR A 217 -49.46 42.57 6.41
C TYR A 217 -50.89 42.84 6.85
N HIS A 218 -51.12 43.97 7.50
CA HIS A 218 -52.48 44.48 7.72
C HIS A 218 -52.89 45.41 6.58
N GLU A 219 -54.12 45.15 6.11
CA GLU A 219 -54.93 45.70 5.01
C GLU A 219 -54.83 47.20 4.70
#